data_AF-X1DB36-F1
#
_entry.id   AF-X1DB36-F1
#
_cell.length_a   1.000
_cell.length_b   1.000
_cell.length_c   1.000
_cell.angle_alpha   90.00
_cell.angle_beta   90.00
_cell.angle_gamma   90.00
#
_symmetry.space_group_name_H-M   'P 1'
#
loop_
_entity.id
_entity.type
_entity.pdbx_description
1 polymer ?
#
loop_
_entity_poly.entity_id
_entity_poly.type
_entity_poly.pdbx_seq_one_letter_code
_entity_poly.pdbx_strand_id
1 'polypeptide(L)'
;MHKDLRDYLRKYSINNHGDYYDYQPKSIDEIVDGSYQETDFGKIFVAKKEYLPGYYHGEMPLESFLNQSPKTLALISKNDEIKNLNLKKAVFIDTETTGLSGGTGTAVFLVGILFFENNEFRIRQYLMQDFNEELAMLSALKQIFKNFEFIISYNGKAFDIPLLSTR
;
A
#
# COMPACT_ATOMS: atom_id res chain seq x y z
N MET A 1 -36.03 5.67 26.62
CA MET A 1 -35.41 6.71 25.76
C MET A 1 -33.91 6.72 26.05
N HIS A 2 -33.11 5.99 25.25
CA HIS A 2 -31.65 5.94 25.45
C HIS A 2 -31.06 7.29 25.04
N LYS A 3 -30.41 8.00 25.97
CA LYS A 3 -29.64 9.20 25.65
C LYS A 3 -28.38 8.78 24.88
N ASP A 4 -28.08 9.47 23.78
CA ASP A 4 -26.85 9.28 22.99
C ASP A 4 -25.64 9.56 23.89
N LEU A 5 -24.55 8.83 23.71
CA LEU A 5 -23.27 9.07 24.38
C LEU A 5 -22.83 10.54 24.20
N ARG A 6 -23.15 11.16 23.07
CA ARG A 6 -22.94 12.61 22.83
C ARG A 6 -23.60 13.48 23.89
N ASP A 7 -24.83 13.17 24.29
CA ASP A 7 -25.55 13.93 25.33
C ASP A 7 -24.91 13.75 26.70
N TYR A 8 -24.36 12.57 26.98
CA TYR A 8 -23.69 12.27 28.24
C TYR A 8 -22.33 12.97 28.35
N LEU A 9 -21.61 13.12 27.23
CA LEU A 9 -20.28 13.72 27.21
C LEU A 9 -20.28 15.25 27.26
N ARG A 10 -21.39 15.91 26.86
CA ARG A 10 -21.56 17.37 26.96
C ARG A 10 -21.32 17.93 28.37
N LYS A 11 -21.57 17.14 29.43
CA LYS A 11 -21.35 17.57 30.81
C LYS A 11 -19.87 17.65 31.22
N TYR A 12 -18.97 17.06 30.43
CA TYR A 12 -17.52 17.09 30.63
C TYR A 12 -16.83 18.06 29.67
N SER A 13 -17.57 18.65 28.73
CA SER A 13 -17.06 19.70 27.87
C SER A 13 -16.93 20.99 28.68
N ILE A 14 -15.71 21.36 29.01
CA ILE A 14 -15.39 22.70 29.54
C ILE A 14 -15.84 23.70 28.48
N ASN A 15 -16.61 24.73 28.88
CA ASN A 15 -17.11 25.81 28.04
C ASN A 15 -15.96 26.50 27.28
N ASN A 16 -15.55 25.94 26.16
CA ASN A 16 -14.86 26.65 25.11
C ASN A 16 -15.92 26.88 24.03
N HIS A 17 -16.35 28.13 23.90
CA HIS A 17 -16.89 28.66 22.65
C HIS A 17 -15.75 28.64 21.61
N GLY A 18 -15.25 27.46 21.28
CA GLY A 18 -14.38 27.25 20.14
C GLY A 18 -15.28 26.95 18.97
N ASP A 19 -15.17 27.76 17.92
CA ASP A 19 -15.81 27.56 16.64
C ASP A 19 -15.72 26.07 16.25
N TYR A 20 -16.84 25.35 16.32
CA TYR A 20 -16.93 24.05 15.68
C TYR A 20 -16.81 24.34 14.19
N TYR A 21 -15.60 24.20 13.65
CA TYR A 21 -15.37 24.22 12.21
C TYR A 21 -16.43 23.32 11.56
N ASP A 22 -17.23 23.89 10.65
CA ASP A 22 -18.15 23.15 9.78
C ASP A 22 -17.29 22.36 8.77
N TYR A 23 -16.57 21.37 9.29
CA TYR A 23 -15.72 20.50 8.52
C TYR A 23 -16.63 19.47 7.84
N GLN A 24 -16.92 19.71 6.57
CA GLN A 24 -17.49 18.71 5.69
C GLN A 24 -16.37 17.73 5.31
N PRO A 25 -16.40 16.47 5.76
CA PRO A 25 -15.36 15.52 5.42
C PRO A 25 -15.38 15.27 3.92
N LYS A 26 -14.26 15.58 3.26
CA LYS A 26 -14.02 15.25 1.86
C LYS A 26 -13.79 13.75 1.69
N SER A 27 -14.25 13.18 0.59
CA SER A 27 -13.91 11.80 0.25
C SER A 27 -12.43 11.70 -0.16
N ILE A 28 -11.85 10.50 -0.05
CA ILE A 28 -10.44 10.28 -0.37
C ILE A 28 -10.10 10.64 -1.82
N ASP A 29 -11.04 10.39 -2.74
CA ASP A 29 -10.89 10.68 -4.17
C ASP A 29 -10.93 12.18 -4.51
N GLU A 30 -11.34 13.04 -3.58
CA GLU A 30 -11.24 14.50 -3.73
C GLU A 30 -9.86 15.06 -3.33
N ILE A 31 -9.06 14.29 -2.58
CA ILE A 31 -7.81 14.75 -1.96
C ILE A 31 -6.57 13.98 -2.42
N VAL A 32 -6.73 12.76 -2.91
CA VAL A 32 -5.65 11.91 -3.38
C VAL A 32 -5.90 11.52 -4.83
N ASP A 33 -4.90 11.71 -5.68
CA ASP A 33 -4.94 11.25 -7.06
C ASP A 33 -5.02 9.72 -7.11
N GLY A 34 -6.17 9.23 -7.52
CA GLY A 34 -6.46 7.81 -7.54
C GLY A 34 -7.81 7.50 -8.15
N SER A 35 -8.20 6.24 -8.06
CA SER A 35 -9.47 5.76 -8.59
C SER A 35 -9.92 4.52 -7.85
N TYR A 36 -11.23 4.32 -7.74
CA TYR A 36 -11.78 3.04 -7.29
C TYR A 36 -11.57 1.96 -8.35
N GLN A 37 -11.10 0.79 -7.90
CA GLN A 37 -11.01 -0.42 -8.69
C GLN A 37 -12.06 -1.41 -8.21
N GLU A 38 -12.92 -1.86 -9.11
CA GLU A 38 -13.91 -2.91 -8.83
C GLU A 38 -13.26 -4.29 -8.75
N THR A 39 -13.76 -5.11 -7.84
CA THR A 39 -13.39 -6.52 -7.66
C THR A 39 -14.62 -7.35 -7.35
N ASP A 40 -14.49 -8.68 -7.37
CA ASP A 40 -15.57 -9.60 -6.98
C ASP A 40 -16.04 -9.42 -5.51
N PHE A 41 -15.27 -8.68 -4.69
CA PHE A 41 -15.55 -8.45 -3.26
C PHE A 41 -15.89 -6.99 -2.95
N GLY A 42 -16.19 -6.19 -3.98
CA GLY A 42 -16.45 -4.75 -3.86
C GLY A 42 -15.30 -3.91 -4.40
N LYS A 43 -15.35 -2.61 -4.11
CA LYS A 43 -14.38 -1.63 -4.61
C LYS A 43 -13.27 -1.36 -3.61
N ILE A 44 -12.09 -1.04 -4.12
CA ILE A 44 -10.94 -0.56 -3.33
C ILE A 44 -10.40 0.73 -3.94
N PHE A 45 -10.04 1.72 -3.12
CA PHE A 45 -9.39 2.93 -3.62
C PHE A 45 -7.91 2.66 -3.91
N VAL A 46 -7.46 3.08 -5.09
CA VAL A 46 -6.07 2.92 -5.52
C VAL A 46 -5.49 4.28 -5.90
N ALA A 47 -4.59 4.80 -5.06
CA ALA A 47 -3.78 5.97 -5.41
C ALA A 47 -2.71 5.55 -6.42
N LYS A 48 -2.44 6.40 -7.41
CA LYS A 48 -1.53 6.08 -8.52
C LYS A 48 -0.51 7.19 -8.70
N LYS A 49 0.74 6.80 -8.91
CA LYS A 49 1.81 7.72 -9.32
C LYS A 49 2.70 7.06 -10.35
N GLU A 50 3.03 7.80 -11.39
CA GLU A 50 3.82 7.31 -12.52
C GLU A 50 5.00 8.25 -12.74
N TYR A 51 6.17 7.67 -12.98
CA TYR A 51 7.36 8.41 -13.35
C TYR A 51 7.86 7.90 -14.70
N LEU A 52 8.03 8.83 -15.63
CA LEU A 52 8.50 8.55 -16.98
C LEU A 52 9.97 8.08 -16.97
N PRO A 53 10.43 7.39 -18.03
CA PRO A 53 11.83 7.05 -18.21
C PRO A 53 12.74 8.27 -18.06
N GLY A 54 13.92 8.09 -17.46
CA GLY A 54 14.84 9.16 -17.14
C GLY A 54 14.46 10.02 -15.91
N TYR A 55 13.38 9.71 -15.18
CA TYR A 55 13.07 10.41 -13.94
C TYR A 55 14.13 10.15 -12.85
N TYR A 56 14.57 11.22 -12.19
CA TYR A 56 15.50 11.20 -11.08
C TYR A 56 14.79 11.33 -9.74
N HIS A 57 15.13 10.46 -8.79
CA HIS A 57 14.79 10.60 -7.39
C HIS A 57 16.04 10.92 -6.59
N GLY A 58 16.15 12.19 -6.14
CA GLY A 58 17.43 12.71 -5.66
C GLY A 58 18.46 12.68 -6.78
N GLU A 59 19.61 12.06 -6.53
CA GLU A 59 20.71 11.95 -7.50
C GLU A 59 20.65 10.66 -8.35
N MET A 60 19.66 9.79 -8.12
CA MET A 60 19.58 8.49 -8.79
C MET A 60 18.43 8.44 -9.81
N PRO A 61 18.69 8.05 -11.07
CA PRO A 61 17.61 7.74 -12.00
C PRO A 61 16.93 6.45 -11.56
N LEU A 62 15.60 6.43 -11.51
CA LEU A 62 14.85 5.26 -11.00
C LEU A 62 15.13 4.00 -11.82
N GLU A 63 15.30 4.15 -13.13
CA GLU A 63 15.66 3.06 -14.04
C GLU A 63 17.05 2.44 -13.78
N SER A 64 17.90 3.05 -12.95
CA SER A 64 19.21 2.47 -12.57
C SER A 64 19.07 1.08 -11.94
N PHE A 65 17.93 0.78 -11.32
CA PHE A 65 17.62 -0.55 -10.82
C PHE A 65 17.61 -1.61 -11.95
N LEU A 66 17.02 -1.28 -13.11
CA LEU A 66 16.93 -2.21 -14.24
C LEU A 66 18.30 -2.51 -14.86
N ASN A 67 19.28 -1.65 -14.62
CA ASN A 67 20.66 -1.80 -15.10
C ASN A 67 21.54 -2.60 -14.13
N GLN A 68 21.01 -3.05 -12.98
CA GLN A 68 21.76 -3.86 -12.04
C GLN A 68 22.00 -5.27 -12.55
N SER A 69 23.15 -5.85 -12.18
CA SER A 69 23.49 -7.23 -12.53
C SER A 69 22.74 -8.20 -11.61
N PRO A 70 21.89 -9.11 -12.14
CA PRO A 70 21.23 -10.14 -11.33
C PRO A 70 22.23 -11.05 -10.61
N LYS A 71 23.43 -11.24 -11.19
CA LYS A 71 24.52 -12.01 -10.54
C LYS A 71 25.04 -11.30 -9.29
N THR A 72 25.17 -9.98 -9.32
CA THR A 72 25.59 -9.19 -8.15
C THR A 72 24.51 -9.21 -7.09
N LEU A 73 23.24 -9.06 -7.48
CA LEU A 73 22.12 -9.14 -6.55
C LEU A 73 22.05 -10.52 -5.87
N ALA A 74 22.21 -11.60 -6.62
CA ALA A 74 22.27 -12.96 -6.09
C ALA A 74 23.39 -13.16 -5.06
N LEU A 75 24.57 -12.55 -5.30
CA LEU A 75 25.70 -12.61 -4.38
C LEU A 75 25.40 -11.89 -3.06
N ILE A 76 24.84 -10.68 -3.13
CA ILE A 76 24.53 -9.86 -1.95
C ILE A 76 23.36 -10.46 -1.16
N SER A 77 22.34 -10.98 -1.85
CA SER A 77 21.20 -11.63 -1.22
C SER A 77 21.49 -13.06 -0.75
N LYS A 78 22.64 -13.63 -1.13
CA LYS A 78 22.97 -15.06 -0.99
C LYS A 78 21.84 -15.96 -1.52
N ASN A 79 21.26 -15.58 -2.65
CA ASN A 79 20.20 -16.35 -3.30
C ASN A 79 20.50 -16.52 -4.79
N ASP A 80 20.93 -17.72 -5.16
CA ASP A 80 21.27 -18.07 -6.53
C ASP A 80 20.06 -18.10 -7.48
N GLU A 81 18.84 -18.22 -6.96
CA GLU A 81 17.60 -18.14 -7.75
C GLU A 81 17.48 -16.77 -8.45
N ILE A 82 18.10 -15.73 -7.91
CA ILE A 82 18.04 -14.36 -8.46
C ILE A 82 18.88 -14.22 -9.75
N LYS A 83 19.86 -15.11 -9.99
CA LYS A 83 20.83 -14.98 -11.10
C LYS A 83 20.18 -14.88 -12.48
N ASN A 84 18.98 -15.45 -12.64
CA ASN A 84 18.27 -15.53 -13.91
C ASN A 84 16.97 -14.70 -13.94
N LEU A 85 16.70 -13.91 -12.89
CA LEU A 85 15.45 -13.14 -12.81
C LEU A 85 15.48 -11.93 -13.74
N ASN A 86 14.35 -11.68 -14.39
CA ASN A 86 14.13 -10.45 -15.14
C ASN A 86 13.76 -9.33 -14.18
N LEU A 87 14.62 -8.33 -13.99
CA LEU A 87 14.35 -7.22 -13.06
C LEU A 87 13.08 -6.41 -13.39
N LYS A 88 12.60 -6.45 -14.64
CA LYS A 88 11.30 -5.85 -15.02
C LYS A 88 10.10 -6.62 -14.47
N LYS A 89 10.31 -7.85 -13.98
CA LYS A 89 9.32 -8.71 -13.33
C LYS A 89 9.41 -8.64 -11.80
N ALA A 90 10.16 -7.69 -11.26
CA ALA A 90 10.18 -7.39 -9.83
C ALA A 90 8.96 -6.55 -9.44
N VAL A 91 8.44 -6.79 -8.25
CA VAL A 91 7.55 -5.86 -7.54
C VAL A 91 8.11 -5.56 -6.16
N PHE A 92 8.14 -4.29 -5.83
CA PHE A 92 8.48 -3.81 -4.50
C PHE A 92 7.18 -3.70 -3.70
N ILE A 93 7.21 -4.09 -2.44
CA ILE A 93 6.06 -4.04 -1.54
C ILE A 93 6.45 -3.45 -0.20
N ASP A 94 5.52 -2.69 0.36
CA ASP A 94 5.55 -2.17 1.72
C ASP A 94 4.10 -2.10 2.24
N THR A 95 3.91 -2.30 3.53
CA THR A 95 2.58 -2.33 4.16
C THR A 95 2.48 -1.44 5.38
N GLU A 96 1.32 -0.78 5.53
CA GLU A 96 0.97 -0.08 6.76
C GLU A 96 -0.14 -0.83 7.48
N THR A 97 0.01 -0.95 8.80
CA THR A 97 -0.84 -1.81 9.62
C THR A 97 -1.37 -1.07 10.84
N THR A 98 -2.49 -1.53 11.39
CA THR A 98 -3.06 -0.99 12.63
C THR A 98 -2.26 -1.37 13.88
N GLY A 99 -1.24 -2.23 13.76
CA GLY A 99 -0.44 -2.73 14.87
C GLY A 99 0.84 -3.44 14.42
N LEU A 100 1.82 -3.52 15.33
CA LEU A 100 3.15 -4.07 15.08
C LEU A 100 3.25 -5.59 15.31
N SER A 101 2.23 -6.20 15.91
CA SER A 101 2.16 -7.64 16.16
C SER A 101 1.14 -8.25 15.21
N GLY A 102 1.51 -9.30 14.46
CA GLY A 102 0.60 -10.01 13.53
C GLY A 102 -0.50 -10.85 14.20
N GLY A 103 -0.95 -10.45 15.39
CA GLY A 103 -2.04 -11.09 16.13
C GLY A 103 -3.42 -10.66 15.63
N THR A 104 -4.45 -11.24 16.26
CA THR A 104 -5.86 -10.93 16.00
C THR A 104 -6.13 -9.43 16.15
N GLY A 105 -6.70 -8.80 15.12
CA GLY A 105 -7.07 -7.37 15.12
C GLY A 105 -6.08 -6.44 14.43
N THR A 106 -4.90 -6.92 14.04
CA THR A 106 -4.00 -6.18 13.15
C THR A 106 -4.53 -6.28 11.73
N ALA A 107 -4.87 -5.16 11.10
CA ALA A 107 -5.29 -5.07 9.72
C ALA A 107 -4.20 -4.39 8.90
N VAL A 108 -3.98 -4.86 7.67
CA VAL A 108 -3.16 -4.15 6.69
C VAL A 108 -4.10 -3.17 5.98
N PHE A 109 -4.05 -1.89 6.35
CA PHE A 109 -4.99 -0.92 5.81
C PHE A 109 -4.45 -0.20 4.57
N LEU A 110 -3.14 -0.25 4.33
CA LEU A 110 -2.53 0.24 3.11
C LEU A 110 -1.46 -0.74 2.62
N VAL A 111 -1.50 -1.04 1.32
CA VAL A 111 -0.44 -1.79 0.65
C VAL A 111 0.12 -0.93 -0.48
N GLY A 112 1.38 -0.54 -0.33
CA GLY A 112 2.15 0.12 -1.38
C GLY A 112 2.83 -0.94 -2.24
N ILE A 113 2.62 -0.84 -3.55
CA ILE A 113 3.43 -1.59 -4.52
C ILE A 113 4.07 -0.66 -5.52
N LEU A 114 5.22 -1.09 -6.00
CA LEU A 114 6.00 -0.35 -6.96
C LEU A 114 6.63 -1.32 -7.95
N PHE A 115 6.54 -1.00 -9.23
CA PHE A 115 6.97 -1.89 -10.30
C PHE A 115 7.28 -1.11 -11.58
N PHE A 116 7.96 -1.78 -12.51
CA PHE A 116 8.20 -1.24 -13.84
C PHE A 116 7.17 -1.79 -14.84
N GLU A 117 6.57 -0.91 -15.63
CA GLU A 117 5.74 -1.28 -16.77
C GLU A 117 6.07 -0.37 -17.95
N ASN A 118 6.34 -0.92 -19.13
CA ASN A 118 6.73 -0.14 -20.32
C ASN A 118 7.91 0.83 -20.10
N ASN A 119 8.87 0.45 -19.23
CA ASN A 119 9.99 1.28 -18.75
C ASN A 119 9.61 2.49 -17.88
N GLU A 120 8.33 2.66 -17.55
CA GLU A 120 7.87 3.63 -16.56
C GLU A 120 7.91 3.01 -15.16
N PHE A 121 8.16 3.84 -14.16
CA PHE A 121 8.11 3.44 -12.77
C PHE A 121 6.75 3.79 -12.19
N ARG A 122 6.01 2.78 -11.76
CA ARG A 122 4.62 2.94 -11.30
C ARG A 122 4.51 2.59 -9.84
N ILE A 123 3.83 3.45 -9.10
CA ILE A 123 3.47 3.25 -7.70
C ILE A 123 1.95 3.14 -7.64
N ARG A 124 1.47 2.14 -6.91
CA ARG A 124 0.07 1.98 -6.54
C ARG A 124 -0.03 1.81 -5.04
N GLN A 125 -0.92 2.55 -4.41
CA GLN A 125 -1.24 2.37 -2.99
C GLN A 125 -2.70 1.97 -2.89
N TYR A 126 -2.94 0.74 -2.47
CA TYR A 126 -4.27 0.22 -2.20
C TYR A 126 -4.63 0.62 -0.77
N LEU A 127 -5.66 1.43 -0.61
CA LEU A 127 -6.06 1.99 0.68
C LEU A 127 -7.46 1.50 1.04
N MET A 128 -7.53 0.83 2.18
CA MET A 128 -8.75 0.39 2.82
C MET A 128 -9.36 1.56 3.61
N GLN A 129 -10.57 2.00 3.24
CA GLN A 129 -11.29 3.05 3.97
C GLN A 129 -12.11 2.49 5.14
N ASP A 130 -12.53 1.22 5.04
CA ASP A 130 -13.24 0.48 6.08
C ASP A 130 -12.83 -1.00 6.06
N PHE A 131 -12.91 -1.69 7.20
CA PHE A 131 -12.42 -3.06 7.37
C PHE A 131 -13.05 -4.08 6.43
N ASN A 132 -14.27 -3.82 5.94
CA ASN A 132 -14.94 -4.70 4.98
C ASN A 132 -14.30 -4.68 3.57
N GLU A 133 -13.43 -3.71 3.27
CA GLU A 133 -12.75 -3.59 1.98
C GLU A 133 -11.48 -4.47 1.87
N GLU A 134 -11.09 -5.18 2.94
CA GLU A 134 -9.89 -6.03 2.96
C GLU A 134 -9.90 -7.08 1.84
N LEU A 135 -11.04 -7.77 1.63
CA LEU A 135 -11.15 -8.78 0.57
C LEU A 135 -11.03 -8.18 -0.83
N ALA A 136 -11.56 -6.96 -1.03
CA ALA A 136 -11.40 -6.24 -2.30
C ALA A 136 -9.94 -5.87 -2.54
N MET A 137 -9.24 -5.38 -1.52
CA MET A 137 -7.81 -5.10 -1.58
C MET A 137 -6.98 -6.36 -1.91
N LEU A 138 -7.20 -7.47 -1.20
CA LEU A 138 -6.47 -8.73 -1.42
C LEU A 138 -6.75 -9.30 -2.82
N SER A 139 -7.98 -9.20 -3.31
CA SER A 139 -8.33 -9.61 -4.66
C SER A 139 -7.60 -8.77 -5.72
N ALA A 140 -7.59 -7.43 -5.56
CA ALA A 140 -6.88 -6.54 -6.48
C ALA A 140 -5.36 -6.78 -6.48
N LEU A 141 -4.77 -6.97 -5.30
CA LEU A 141 -3.35 -7.32 -5.13
C LEU A 141 -3.02 -8.66 -5.79
N LYS A 142 -3.85 -9.69 -5.57
CA LYS A 142 -3.67 -11.00 -6.21
C LYS A 142 -3.68 -10.91 -7.73
N GLN A 143 -4.53 -10.08 -8.32
CA GLN A 143 -4.57 -9.91 -9.77
C GLN A 143 -3.30 -9.25 -10.30
N ILE A 144 -2.81 -8.20 -9.65
CA ILE A 144 -1.59 -7.52 -10.12
C ILE A 144 -0.33 -8.34 -9.88
N PHE A 145 -0.26 -9.12 -8.78
CA PHE A 145 0.90 -9.95 -8.49
C PHE A 145 1.16 -11.07 -9.51
N LYS A 146 0.15 -11.47 -10.29
CA LYS A 146 0.32 -12.42 -11.42
C LYS A 146 1.31 -11.95 -12.49
N ASN A 147 1.60 -10.65 -12.54
CA ASN A 147 2.48 -10.08 -13.56
C ASN A 147 3.98 -10.16 -13.20
N PHE A 148 4.29 -10.55 -11.96
CA PHE A 148 5.63 -10.50 -11.37
C PHE A 148 6.13 -11.89 -10.99
N GLU A 149 7.46 -12.03 -10.92
CA GLU A 149 8.13 -13.29 -10.61
C GLU A 149 8.73 -13.29 -9.20
N PHE A 150 9.01 -12.11 -8.64
CA PHE A 150 9.61 -11.99 -7.34
C PHE A 150 9.31 -10.65 -6.67
N ILE A 151 9.39 -10.68 -5.34
CA ILE A 151 9.07 -9.55 -4.46
C ILE A 151 10.35 -9.01 -3.84
N ILE A 152 10.46 -7.68 -3.80
CA ILE A 152 11.48 -6.94 -3.06
C ILE A 152 10.78 -6.21 -1.91
N SER A 153 11.30 -6.35 -0.70
CA SER A 153 10.78 -5.66 0.49
C SER A 153 11.90 -5.41 1.48
N TYR A 154 11.65 -4.52 2.43
CA TYR A 154 12.48 -4.38 3.61
C TYR A 154 11.85 -5.15 4.77
N ASN A 155 12.53 -6.17 5.29
CA ASN A 155 12.01 -7.05 6.36
C ASN A 155 10.69 -7.81 6.05
N GLY A 156 10.23 -7.82 4.79
CA GLY A 156 8.91 -8.37 4.47
C GLY A 156 8.75 -9.88 4.64
N LYS A 157 9.84 -10.66 4.66
CA LYS A 157 9.78 -12.08 5.04
C LYS A 157 9.29 -12.30 6.48
N ALA A 158 9.58 -11.35 7.38
CA ALA A 158 9.20 -11.43 8.78
C ALA A 158 7.88 -10.72 9.09
N PHE A 159 7.46 -9.78 8.22
CA PHE A 159 6.33 -8.89 8.51
C PHE A 159 5.28 -8.88 7.39
N ASP A 160 5.53 -8.18 6.28
CA ASP A 160 4.55 -7.92 5.21
C ASP A 160 3.96 -9.21 4.61
N ILE A 161 4.82 -10.16 4.24
CA ILE A 161 4.42 -11.38 3.54
C ILE A 161 3.60 -12.30 4.45
N PRO A 162 4.02 -12.60 5.70
CA PRO A 162 3.17 -13.33 6.64
C PRO A 162 1.80 -12.67 6.88
N LEU A 163 1.75 -11.33 6.98
CA LEU A 163 0.50 -10.60 7.23
C LEU A 163 -0.49 -10.65 6.06
N LEU A 164 0.01 -10.68 4.82
CA LEU A 164 -0.82 -10.82 3.63
C LEU A 164 -1.18 -12.28 3.33
N SER A 165 -0.33 -13.23 3.72
CA SER A 165 -0.50 -14.66 3.38
C SER A 165 -1.43 -15.42 4.34
N THR A 166 -1.70 -14.88 5.52
CA THR A 166 -2.56 -15.52 6.55
C THR A 166 -4.03 -15.10 6.47
N ARG A 167 -4.42 -14.41 5.38
CA ARG A 167 -5.76 -13.87 5.13
C ARG A 167 -6.48 -14.58 4.00
#